data_AF-A0A7S2JVP8-F1
#
_entry.id   AF-A0A7S2JVP8-F1
#
_cell.length_a   1.000
_cell.length_b   1.000
_cell.length_c   1.000
_cell.angle_alpha   90.00
_cell.angle_beta   90.00
_cell.angle_gamma   90.00
#
_symmetry.space_group_name_H-M   'P 1'
#
loop_
_entity.id
_entity.type
_entity.pdbx_description
1 polymer ?
#
loop_
_entity_poly.entity_id
_entity_poly.type
_entity_poly.pdbx_seq_one_letter_code
_entity_poly.pdbx_strand_id
1 'polypeptide(L)'
;TPLECTIDERTKRPMKVAKGDVYMKTRSTLISFCLLVALISGTMPSFAPFDVRVPAHTLDHYFSDLFHLGHLANNYISSVLVFLCIQFGTEFISLVLCLATGMKTVPVFENPLFASSTPSNFWGGRWNTLVHGLLKRAVYKPMRLAGQHRFVAIATTFIVSGLVHEYVWSVMFYVHNHEKDEDGGCSSCFTYATGKVSLFFIWNGIVIVLEQIFGGSFIFQWLRVVLPSTMKTALVILTALPLAHLFTGDWTESNYFKHYAIGMPIIVKLS
;
A
#
# COMPACT_ATOMS: atom_id res chain seq x y z
N THR A 1 20.43 4.27 -9.66
CA THR A 1 20.03 3.39 -10.78
C THR A 1 18.59 2.97 -10.58
N PRO A 2 17.79 2.78 -11.65
CA PRO A 2 16.38 2.37 -11.54
C PRO A 2 16.20 0.99 -10.90
N LEU A 3 17.27 0.17 -10.91
CA LEU A 3 17.36 -1.08 -10.18
C LEU A 3 18.04 -0.86 -8.81
N GLU A 4 17.28 -0.98 -7.73
CA GLU A 4 17.86 -1.25 -6.41
C GLU A 4 18.25 -2.73 -6.35
N CYS A 5 19.49 -3.02 -6.80
CA CYS A 5 20.12 -4.31 -6.59
C CYS A 5 20.57 -4.44 -5.13
N THR A 6 20.55 -5.67 -4.61
CA THR A 6 21.17 -5.96 -3.31
C THR A 6 22.68 -5.78 -3.43
N ILE A 7 23.24 -4.91 -2.59
CA ILE A 7 24.68 -4.63 -2.55
C ILE A 7 25.28 -5.42 -1.39
N ASP A 8 26.37 -6.13 -1.66
CA ASP A 8 27.15 -6.80 -0.63
C ASP A 8 27.84 -5.75 0.26
N GLU A 9 27.63 -5.85 1.58
CA GLU A 9 28.15 -4.86 2.52
C GLU A 9 29.68 -4.84 2.62
N ARG A 10 30.35 -5.98 2.37
CA ARG A 10 31.80 -6.14 2.41
C ARG A 10 32.46 -5.70 1.11
N THR A 11 31.90 -6.12 -0.03
CA THR A 11 32.52 -5.87 -1.34
C THR A 11 32.01 -4.61 -2.03
N LYS A 12 30.91 -4.02 -1.55
CA LYS A 12 30.21 -2.87 -2.15
C LYS A 12 29.80 -3.09 -3.62
N ARG A 13 29.68 -4.35 -4.04
CA ARG A 13 29.28 -4.74 -5.41
C ARG A 13 27.87 -5.33 -5.42
N PRO A 14 27.14 -5.25 -6.55
CA PRO A 14 25.88 -5.95 -6.71
C PRO A 14 26.04 -7.47 -6.51
N MET A 15 25.16 -8.06 -5.71
CA MET A 15 25.15 -9.50 -5.49
C MET A 15 24.66 -10.22 -6.75
N LYS A 16 25.40 -11.24 -7.18
CA LYS A 16 24.94 -12.15 -8.25
C LYS A 16 23.81 -13.03 -7.72
N VAL A 17 22.82 -13.27 -8.57
CA VAL A 17 21.68 -14.13 -8.23
C VAL A 17 22.14 -15.60 -8.20
N ALA A 18 21.81 -16.33 -7.14
CA ALA A 18 22.02 -17.77 -7.08
C ALA A 18 20.78 -18.52 -7.60
N LYS A 19 20.95 -19.79 -8.00
CA LYS A 19 19.82 -20.64 -8.43
C LYS A 19 18.72 -20.74 -7.36
N GLY A 20 19.12 -20.78 -6.08
CA GLY A 20 18.18 -20.79 -4.95
C GLY A 20 17.38 -19.49 -4.82
N ASP A 21 17.99 -18.33 -5.09
CA ASP A 21 17.28 -17.05 -5.07
C ASP A 21 16.21 -17.00 -6.17
N VAL A 22 16.54 -17.47 -7.39
CA VAL A 22 15.59 -17.56 -8.50
C VAL A 22 14.42 -18.46 -8.12
N TYR A 23 14.69 -19.65 -7.57
CA TYR A 23 13.64 -20.58 -7.15
C TYR A 23 12.70 -19.96 -6.11
N MET A 24 13.25 -19.35 -5.05
CA MET A 24 12.46 -18.71 -4.00
C MET A 24 11.60 -17.58 -4.57
N LYS A 25 12.15 -16.83 -5.52
CA LYS A 25 11.46 -15.72 -6.15
C LYS A 25 10.33 -16.17 -7.07
N THR A 26 10.59 -17.16 -7.93
CA THR A 26 9.55 -17.80 -8.76
C THR A 26 8.43 -18.35 -7.90
N ARG A 27 8.76 -19.04 -6.80
CA ARG A 27 7.77 -19.55 -5.84
C ARG A 27 6.93 -18.42 -5.25
N SER A 28 7.55 -17.33 -4.80
CA SER A 28 6.84 -16.17 -4.24
C SER A 28 5.89 -15.55 -5.27
N THR A 29 6.36 -15.33 -6.50
CA THR A 29 5.57 -14.78 -7.61
C THR A 29 4.37 -15.66 -7.97
N LEU A 30 4.54 -16.98 -7.96
CA LEU A 30 3.44 -17.91 -8.20
C LEU A 30 2.43 -17.90 -7.06
N ILE A 31 2.89 -17.84 -5.81
CA ILE A 31 1.99 -17.75 -4.65
C ILE A 31 1.20 -16.44 -4.68
N SER A 32 1.87 -15.30 -4.91
CA SER A 32 1.20 -14.00 -4.99
C SER A 32 0.20 -13.94 -6.15
N PHE A 33 0.54 -14.54 -7.29
CA PHE A 33 -0.38 -14.71 -8.42
C PHE A 33 -1.62 -15.53 -8.06
N CYS A 34 -1.45 -16.72 -7.47
CA CYS A 34 -2.57 -17.58 -7.08
C CYS A 34 -3.47 -16.91 -6.04
N LEU A 35 -2.89 -16.23 -5.05
CA LEU A 35 -3.64 -15.49 -4.03
C LEU A 35 -4.42 -14.34 -4.65
N LEU A 36 -3.82 -13.59 -5.58
CA LEU A 36 -4.48 -12.49 -6.29
C LEU A 36 -5.67 -12.99 -7.12
N VAL A 37 -5.47 -14.06 -7.90
CA VAL A 37 -6.53 -14.70 -8.69
C VAL A 37 -7.67 -15.20 -7.81
N ALA A 38 -7.35 -15.88 -6.71
CA ALA A 38 -8.34 -16.39 -5.78
C ALA A 38 -9.15 -15.25 -5.15
N LEU A 39 -8.49 -14.16 -4.72
CA LEU A 39 -9.16 -13.03 -4.10
C LEU A 39 -10.05 -12.28 -5.11
N ILE A 40 -9.54 -11.96 -6.30
CA ILE A 40 -10.34 -11.31 -7.35
C ILE A 40 -11.56 -12.16 -7.70
N SER A 41 -11.37 -13.47 -7.92
CA SER A 41 -12.47 -14.38 -8.25
C SER A 41 -13.51 -14.47 -7.13
N GLY A 42 -13.08 -14.44 -5.88
CA GLY A 42 -13.96 -14.49 -4.71
C GLY A 42 -14.69 -13.17 -4.41
N THR A 43 -14.12 -12.04 -4.80
CA THR A 43 -14.74 -10.72 -4.60
C THR A 43 -15.57 -10.25 -5.80
N MET A 44 -15.48 -10.90 -6.95
CA MET A 44 -16.35 -10.57 -8.07
C MET A 44 -17.83 -10.92 -7.76
N PRO A 45 -18.80 -10.11 -8.22
CA PRO A 45 -18.66 -8.91 -9.06
C PRO A 45 -18.44 -7.61 -8.27
N SER A 46 -18.56 -7.61 -6.95
CA SER A 46 -18.45 -6.43 -6.09
C SER A 46 -17.23 -6.49 -5.17
N PHE A 47 -16.21 -5.68 -5.48
CA PHE A 47 -14.98 -5.57 -4.69
C PHE A 47 -15.15 -4.85 -3.34
N ALA A 48 -16.39 -4.49 -2.99
CA ALA A 48 -16.84 -4.09 -1.66
C ALA A 48 -18.12 -4.90 -1.33
N PRO A 49 -17.98 -6.14 -0.80
CA PRO A 49 -19.10 -7.07 -0.69
C PRO A 49 -20.05 -6.78 0.49
N PHE A 50 -19.65 -5.96 1.46
CA PHE A 50 -20.46 -5.67 2.64
C PHE A 50 -21.24 -4.37 2.47
N ASP A 51 -22.53 -4.40 2.82
CA ASP A 51 -23.37 -3.20 2.81
C ASP A 51 -22.90 -2.19 3.86
N VAL A 52 -22.73 -0.96 3.41
CA VAL A 52 -22.33 0.19 4.24
C VAL A 52 -23.26 1.36 3.97
N ARG A 53 -23.44 2.21 4.98
CA ARG A 53 -24.34 3.38 4.90
C ARG A 53 -23.84 4.44 3.93
N VAL A 54 -22.51 4.56 3.83
CA VAL A 54 -21.83 5.61 3.06
C VAL A 54 -20.83 4.94 2.13
N PRO A 55 -20.83 5.26 0.82
CA PRO A 55 -19.88 4.73 -0.15
C PRO A 55 -18.42 5.11 0.19
N ALA A 56 -17.51 4.18 -0.09
CA ALA A 56 -16.10 4.28 0.30
C ALA A 56 -15.31 5.42 -0.36
N HIS A 57 -15.81 6.05 -1.43
CA HIS A 57 -15.11 7.13 -2.12
C HIS A 57 -15.39 8.53 -1.57
N THR A 58 -16.34 8.65 -0.64
CA THR A 58 -16.77 9.95 -0.10
C THR A 58 -15.93 10.36 1.11
N LEU A 59 -15.95 11.65 1.44
CA LEU A 59 -15.35 12.19 2.66
C LEU A 59 -16.37 12.31 3.81
N ASP A 60 -17.66 12.09 3.52
CA ASP A 60 -18.78 12.43 4.41
C ASP A 60 -19.10 11.35 5.44
N HIS A 61 -18.07 10.64 5.91
CA HIS A 61 -18.23 9.59 6.91
C HIS A 61 -18.33 10.18 8.32
N TYR A 62 -19.37 9.78 9.07
CA TYR A 62 -19.40 10.05 10.51
C TYR A 62 -18.39 9.15 11.23
N PHE A 63 -17.93 9.59 12.40
CA PHE A 63 -16.97 8.82 13.20
C PHE A 63 -17.44 7.38 13.48
N SER A 64 -18.74 7.18 13.69
CA SER A 64 -19.33 5.84 13.88
C SER A 64 -19.23 4.95 12.65
N ASP A 65 -19.26 5.52 11.45
CA ASP A 65 -19.22 4.77 10.20
C ASP A 65 -17.81 4.23 9.93
N LEU A 66 -16.78 4.99 10.34
CA LEU A 66 -15.37 4.60 10.20
C LEU A 66 -15.02 3.30 10.94
N PHE A 67 -15.74 3.00 12.02
CA PHE A 67 -15.54 1.79 12.83
C PHE A 67 -16.63 0.73 12.63
N HIS A 68 -17.55 0.94 11.69
CA HIS A 68 -18.54 -0.07 11.34
C HIS A 68 -17.86 -1.30 10.75
N LEU A 69 -18.26 -2.50 11.20
CA LEU A 69 -17.58 -3.74 10.81
C LEU A 69 -17.57 -3.97 9.30
N GLY A 70 -18.67 -3.65 8.61
CA GLY A 70 -18.75 -3.74 7.15
C GLY A 70 -17.78 -2.79 6.44
N HIS A 71 -17.60 -1.57 6.96
CA HIS A 71 -16.65 -0.59 6.41
C HIS A 71 -15.21 -1.05 6.60
N LEU A 72 -14.87 -1.52 7.80
CA LEU A 72 -13.55 -2.08 8.08
C LEU A 72 -13.26 -3.33 7.23
N ALA A 73 -14.25 -4.21 7.04
CA ALA A 73 -14.11 -5.41 6.24
C ALA A 73 -13.93 -5.09 4.75
N ASN A 74 -14.71 -4.17 4.18
CA ASN A 74 -14.53 -3.68 2.82
C ASN A 74 -13.13 -3.05 2.64
N ASN A 75 -12.75 -2.16 3.55
CA ASN A 75 -11.42 -1.54 3.52
C ASN A 75 -10.30 -2.56 3.61
N TYR A 76 -10.48 -3.62 4.40
CA TYR A 76 -9.48 -4.69 4.50
C TYR A 76 -9.35 -5.45 3.19
N ILE A 77 -10.47 -5.85 2.59
CA ILE A 77 -10.48 -6.55 1.29
C ILE A 77 -9.83 -5.68 0.21
N SER A 78 -10.25 -4.42 0.07
CA SER A 78 -9.66 -3.50 -0.91
C SER A 78 -8.17 -3.27 -0.66
N SER A 79 -7.75 -3.14 0.61
CA SER A 79 -6.33 -2.99 0.95
C SER A 79 -5.50 -4.22 0.60
N VAL A 80 -6.03 -5.43 0.85
CA VAL A 80 -5.37 -6.69 0.48
C VAL A 80 -5.33 -6.87 -1.03
N LEU A 81 -6.37 -6.48 -1.76
CA LEU A 81 -6.38 -6.47 -3.23
C LEU A 81 -5.30 -5.54 -3.78
N VAL A 82 -5.24 -4.29 -3.34
CA VAL A 82 -4.17 -3.35 -3.74
C VAL A 82 -2.79 -3.92 -3.40
N PHE A 83 -2.62 -4.45 -2.19
CA PHE A 83 -1.38 -5.10 -1.78
C PHE A 83 -0.98 -6.23 -2.74
N LEU A 84 -1.89 -7.16 -3.05
CA LEU A 84 -1.59 -8.31 -3.90
C LEU A 84 -1.32 -7.89 -5.36
N CYS A 85 -2.02 -6.87 -5.88
CA CYS A 85 -1.73 -6.31 -7.21
C CYS A 85 -0.30 -5.76 -7.29
N ILE A 86 0.10 -4.94 -6.30
CA ILE A 86 1.45 -4.36 -6.26
C ILE A 86 2.50 -5.43 -5.97
N GLN A 87 2.23 -6.36 -5.05
CA GLN A 87 3.11 -7.49 -4.72
C GLN A 87 3.41 -8.31 -5.97
N PHE A 88 2.36 -8.80 -6.65
CA PHE A 88 2.51 -9.62 -7.84
C PHE A 88 3.28 -8.86 -8.94
N GLY A 89 2.88 -7.62 -9.24
CA GLY A 89 3.54 -6.82 -10.28
C GLY A 89 5.01 -6.58 -9.98
N THR A 90 5.34 -6.18 -8.74
CA THR A 90 6.73 -5.92 -8.33
C THR A 90 7.56 -7.21 -8.28
N GLU A 91 7.02 -8.31 -7.76
CA GLU A 91 7.72 -9.59 -7.75
C GLU A 91 7.99 -10.12 -9.16
N PHE A 92 7.02 -10.00 -10.06
CA PHE A 92 7.15 -10.41 -11.45
C PHE A 92 8.23 -9.59 -12.17
N ILE A 93 8.16 -8.26 -12.11
CA ILE A 93 9.19 -7.38 -12.70
C ILE A 93 10.56 -7.72 -12.12
N SER A 94 10.65 -7.87 -10.81
CA SER A 94 11.89 -8.15 -10.13
C SER A 94 12.42 -9.56 -10.47
N LEU A 95 11.57 -10.55 -10.78
CA LEU A 95 11.98 -11.86 -11.31
C LEU A 95 12.57 -11.73 -12.71
N VAL A 96 11.88 -11.01 -13.60
CA VAL A 96 12.36 -10.74 -14.97
C VAL A 96 13.73 -10.04 -14.91
N LEU A 97 13.88 -9.03 -14.05
CA LEU A 97 15.13 -8.31 -13.86
C LEU A 97 16.26 -9.21 -13.31
N CYS A 98 15.96 -10.08 -12.33
CA CYS A 98 16.94 -11.06 -11.84
C CYS A 98 17.42 -12.00 -12.95
N LEU A 99 16.52 -12.49 -13.80
CA LEU A 99 16.85 -13.39 -14.91
C LEU A 99 17.62 -12.67 -16.03
N ALA A 100 17.22 -11.44 -16.36
CA ALA A 100 17.84 -10.66 -17.44
C ALA A 100 19.23 -10.13 -17.06
N THR A 101 19.43 -9.74 -15.80
CA THR A 101 20.68 -9.10 -15.37
C THR A 101 21.62 -10.03 -14.60
N GLY A 102 21.12 -11.18 -14.11
CA GLY A 102 21.86 -12.05 -13.21
C GLY A 102 22.14 -11.43 -11.83
N MET A 103 21.49 -10.32 -11.48
CA MET A 103 21.67 -9.60 -10.22
C MET A 103 20.50 -9.83 -9.27
N LYS A 104 20.79 -9.87 -7.97
CA LYS A 104 19.76 -9.93 -6.93
C LYS A 104 19.14 -8.55 -6.72
N THR A 105 17.81 -8.50 -6.69
CA THR A 105 17.04 -7.27 -6.43
C THR A 105 16.57 -7.20 -4.99
N VAL A 106 16.41 -5.99 -4.46
CA VAL A 106 15.82 -5.76 -3.13
C VAL A 106 14.31 -6.09 -3.15
N PRO A 107 13.78 -6.82 -2.16
CA PRO A 107 12.34 -7.07 -2.03
C PRO A 107 11.58 -5.79 -1.68
N VAL A 108 10.46 -5.54 -2.37
CA VAL A 108 9.62 -4.34 -2.16
C VAL A 108 8.76 -4.48 -0.90
N PHE A 109 8.41 -5.70 -0.49
CA PHE A 109 7.62 -5.96 0.70
C PHE A 109 8.28 -7.05 1.56
N GLU A 110 8.24 -6.86 2.88
CA GLU A 110 8.86 -7.75 3.87
C GLU A 110 7.82 -8.23 4.88
N ASN A 111 6.94 -9.14 4.41
CA ASN A 111 5.85 -9.73 5.18
C ASN A 111 5.04 -8.71 6.01
N PRO A 112 4.47 -7.65 5.38
CA PRO A 112 3.82 -6.56 6.10
C PRO A 112 2.56 -7.01 6.83
N LEU A 113 1.86 -8.05 6.36
CA LEU A 113 0.58 -8.50 6.91
C LEU A 113 0.70 -9.45 8.12
N PHE A 114 1.87 -10.02 8.38
CA PHE A 114 2.05 -10.97 9.49
C PHE A 114 3.22 -10.67 10.44
N ALA A 115 4.17 -9.81 10.03
CA ALA A 115 5.39 -9.54 10.79
C ALA A 115 5.53 -8.10 11.29
N SER A 116 4.52 -7.26 11.11
CA SER A 116 4.55 -5.85 11.51
C SER A 116 4.20 -5.70 12.98
N SER A 117 5.16 -5.22 13.77
CA SER A 117 4.98 -5.05 15.22
C SER A 117 4.51 -3.66 15.64
N THR A 118 4.77 -2.65 14.82
CA THR A 118 4.41 -1.25 15.07
C THR A 118 4.09 -0.51 13.76
N PRO A 119 3.36 0.62 13.79
CA PRO A 119 3.10 1.43 12.60
C PRO A 119 4.38 1.87 11.88
N SER A 120 5.40 2.30 12.62
CA SER A 120 6.71 2.67 12.06
C SER A 120 7.44 1.49 11.43
N ASN A 121 7.30 0.28 11.97
CA ASN A 121 7.85 -0.93 11.36
C ASN A 121 7.10 -1.32 10.08
N PHE A 122 5.77 -1.20 10.07
CA PHE A 122 4.95 -1.45 8.88
C PHE A 122 5.33 -0.49 7.74
N TRP A 123 5.16 0.82 7.93
CA TRP A 123 5.38 1.84 6.90
C TRP A 123 6.87 2.12 6.61
N GLY A 124 7.74 1.85 7.57
CA GLY A 124 9.16 2.19 7.49
C GLY A 124 10.09 1.05 7.08
N GLY A 125 9.63 -0.20 7.10
CA GLY A 125 10.52 -1.33 6.87
C GLY A 125 9.89 -2.56 6.24
N ARG A 126 8.57 -2.58 6.02
CA ARG A 126 7.88 -3.77 5.50
C ARG A 126 6.95 -3.49 4.34
N TRP A 127 6.32 -2.33 4.32
CA TRP A 127 5.49 -1.87 3.23
C TRP A 127 6.31 -1.01 2.28
N ASN A 128 6.38 -1.40 1.01
CA ASN A 128 7.00 -0.65 -0.08
C ASN A 128 8.37 -0.05 0.29
N THR A 129 9.32 -0.92 0.61
CA THR A 129 10.68 -0.59 1.06
C THR A 129 11.44 0.27 0.05
N LEU A 130 11.14 0.13 -1.25
CA LEU A 130 11.71 0.94 -2.33
C LEU A 130 11.27 2.41 -2.21
N VAL A 131 9.96 2.67 -2.10
CA VAL A 131 9.44 4.04 -1.91
C VAL A 131 9.86 4.58 -0.55
N HIS A 132 9.87 3.76 0.51
CA HIS A 132 10.41 4.16 1.80
C HIS A 132 11.88 4.61 1.67
N GLY A 133 12.72 3.82 1.00
CA GLY A 133 14.13 4.12 0.77
C GLY A 133 14.33 5.42 0.01
N LEU A 134 13.52 5.65 -1.02
CA LEU A 134 13.51 6.90 -1.78
C LEU A 134 13.15 8.10 -0.89
N LEU A 135 12.01 8.06 -0.20
CA LEU A 135 11.55 9.15 0.67
C LEU A 135 12.52 9.41 1.83
N LYS A 136 13.11 8.36 2.38
CA LYS A 136 14.13 8.47 3.44
C LYS A 136 15.36 9.23 2.96
N ARG A 137 15.81 9.00 1.72
CA ARG A 137 16.98 9.68 1.13
C ARG A 137 16.63 11.07 0.60
N ALA A 138 15.46 11.25 0.01
CA ALA A 138 15.07 12.49 -0.66
C ALA A 138 14.48 13.54 0.29
N VAL A 139 13.83 13.12 1.38
CA VAL A 139 13.11 14.04 2.27
C VAL A 139 13.61 13.91 3.72
N TYR A 140 13.47 12.73 4.32
CA TYR A 140 13.73 12.57 5.76
C TYR A 140 15.17 12.90 6.16
N LYS A 141 16.17 12.30 5.49
CA LYS A 141 17.58 12.55 5.79
C LYS A 141 17.98 14.01 5.54
N PRO A 142 17.67 14.63 4.40
CA PRO A 142 17.92 16.05 4.18
C PRO A 142 17.33 16.95 5.26
N MET A 143 16.07 16.71 5.67
CA MET A 143 15.43 17.45 6.77
C MET A 143 16.20 17.31 8.08
N ARG A 144 16.63 16.09 8.43
CA ARG A 144 17.43 15.84 9.64
C ARG A 144 18.82 16.48 9.57
N LEU A 145 19.45 16.51 8.39
CA LEU A 145 20.74 17.16 8.16
C LEU A 145 20.63 18.69 8.23
N ALA A 146 19.49 19.25 7.83
CA ALA A 146 19.16 20.67 7.97
C ALA A 146 18.79 21.09 9.41
N GLY A 147 19.04 20.23 10.41
CA GLY A 147 18.79 20.53 11.83
C GLY A 147 17.32 20.44 12.28
N GLN A 148 16.40 20.02 11.40
CA GLN A 148 14.98 19.97 11.73
C GLN A 148 14.68 18.85 12.74
N HIS A 149 13.74 19.11 13.66
CA HIS A 149 13.34 18.13 14.67
C HIS A 149 12.81 16.83 14.03
N ARG A 150 12.96 15.69 14.71
CA ARG A 150 12.57 14.37 14.17
C ARG A 150 11.11 14.33 13.74
N PHE A 151 10.22 14.90 14.54
CA PHE A 151 8.78 14.95 14.24
C PHE A 151 8.48 15.79 12.99
N VAL A 152 9.18 16.91 12.80
CA VAL A 152 9.05 17.73 11.59
C VAL A 152 9.49 16.95 10.37
N ALA A 153 10.63 16.26 10.45
CA ALA A 153 11.12 15.43 9.35
C ALA A 153 10.14 14.30 8.98
N ILE A 154 9.49 13.67 9.97
CA ILE A 154 8.44 12.66 9.73
C ILE A 154 7.23 13.29 9.06
N ALA A 155 6.69 14.37 9.62
CA ALA A 155 5.53 15.06 9.09
C ALA A 155 5.75 15.50 7.64
N THR A 156 6.88 16.14 7.34
CA THR A 156 7.24 16.55 5.97
C THR A 156 7.34 15.35 5.03
N THR A 157 7.92 14.23 5.48
CA THR A 157 8.02 13.02 4.64
C THR A 157 6.64 12.46 4.27
N PHE A 158 5.69 12.44 5.21
CA PHE A 158 4.32 11.98 4.95
C PHE A 158 3.52 12.97 4.09
N ILE A 159 3.70 14.29 4.29
CA ILE A 159 3.09 15.32 3.43
C ILE A 159 3.58 15.16 1.99
N VAL A 160 4.91 15.06 1.77
CA VAL A 160 5.47 14.88 0.42
C VAL A 160 4.97 13.57 -0.19
N SER A 161 4.90 12.48 0.59
CA SER A 161 4.32 11.21 0.12
C SER A 161 2.86 11.39 -0.32
N GLY A 162 2.04 12.07 0.47
CA GLY A 162 0.64 12.36 0.14
C GLY A 162 0.49 13.17 -1.15
N LEU A 163 1.28 14.23 -1.32
CA LEU A 163 1.27 15.07 -2.52
C LEU A 163 1.69 14.31 -3.78
N VAL A 164 2.71 13.44 -3.67
CA VAL A 164 3.11 12.57 -4.80
C VAL A 164 1.96 11.64 -5.19
N HIS A 165 1.23 11.08 -4.23
CA HIS A 165 0.09 10.22 -4.54
C HIS A 165 -1.11 11.01 -5.10
N GLU A 166 -1.38 12.23 -4.64
CA GLU A 166 -2.37 13.11 -5.29
C GLU A 166 -2.02 13.38 -6.76
N TYR A 167 -0.74 13.60 -7.05
CA TYR A 167 -0.27 13.74 -8.42
C TYR A 167 -0.43 12.45 -9.23
N VAL A 168 -0.15 11.28 -8.64
CA VAL A 168 -0.40 10.00 -9.32
C VAL A 168 -1.89 9.84 -9.63
N TRP A 169 -2.78 10.16 -8.69
CA TRP A 169 -4.22 10.12 -8.90
C TRP A 169 -4.68 11.08 -10.00
N SER A 170 -4.11 12.29 -10.05
CA SER A 170 -4.45 13.27 -11.08
C SER A 170 -4.11 12.80 -12.48
N VAL A 171 -3.01 12.05 -12.62
CA VAL A 171 -2.59 11.45 -13.89
C VAL A 171 -3.40 10.20 -14.21
N MET A 172 -3.65 9.34 -13.22
CA MET A 172 -4.35 8.07 -13.42
C MET A 172 -5.83 8.22 -13.73
N PHE A 173 -6.49 9.20 -13.11
CA PHE A 173 -7.91 9.50 -13.32
C PHE A 173 -8.09 10.78 -14.13
N TYR A 174 -7.13 11.08 -15.01
CA TYR A 174 -7.23 12.21 -15.92
C TYR A 174 -8.32 11.98 -16.96
N VAL A 175 -9.31 12.86 -17.01
CA VAL A 175 -10.39 12.81 -18.02
C VAL A 175 -9.89 13.44 -19.31
N HIS A 176 -9.81 12.64 -20.38
CA HIS A 176 -9.37 13.13 -21.68
C HIS A 176 -10.44 14.03 -22.32
N ASN A 177 -10.01 15.00 -23.14
CA ASN A 177 -10.95 15.96 -23.77
C ASN A 177 -11.99 15.29 -24.68
N HIS A 178 -11.72 14.10 -25.21
CA HIS A 178 -12.67 13.34 -26.03
C HIS A 178 -13.75 12.63 -25.20
N GLU A 179 -13.55 12.48 -23.89
CA GLU A 179 -14.50 11.89 -22.95
C GLU A 179 -15.36 12.97 -22.27
N LYS A 180 -15.07 14.25 -22.54
CA LYS A 180 -15.85 15.35 -22.00
C LYS A 180 -17.10 15.56 -22.85
N ASP A 181 -18.22 15.72 -22.16
CA ASP A 181 -19.50 16.13 -22.73
C ASP A 181 -19.38 17.54 -23.34
N GLU A 182 -20.35 17.95 -24.17
CA GLU A 182 -20.35 19.26 -24.86
C GLU A 182 -20.21 20.46 -23.91
N ASP A 183 -20.62 20.30 -22.64
CA ASP A 183 -20.51 21.29 -21.56
C ASP A 183 -19.13 21.34 -20.89
N GLY A 184 -18.17 20.51 -21.35
CA GLY A 184 -16.82 20.38 -20.77
C GLY A 184 -16.74 19.54 -19.49
N GLY A 185 -17.86 18.99 -19.01
CA GLY A 185 -17.93 18.01 -17.93
C GLY A 185 -17.75 16.57 -18.43
N CYS A 186 -17.86 15.56 -17.57
CA CYS A 186 -18.08 14.18 -18.00
C CYS A 186 -19.05 13.49 -17.04
N SER A 187 -20.25 13.19 -17.52
CA SER A 187 -21.33 12.57 -16.74
C SER A 187 -21.11 11.08 -16.47
N SER A 188 -20.31 10.39 -17.29
CA SER A 188 -20.00 8.95 -17.14
C SER A 188 -18.61 8.63 -16.58
N CYS A 189 -17.76 9.65 -16.37
CA CYS A 189 -16.38 9.44 -15.93
C CYS A 189 -16.25 9.45 -14.41
N PHE A 190 -15.37 8.61 -13.90
CA PHE A 190 -14.97 8.69 -12.49
C PHE A 190 -14.07 9.92 -12.29
N THR A 191 -14.49 10.83 -11.42
CA THR A 191 -13.67 11.95 -10.96
C THR A 191 -13.23 11.71 -9.52
N TYR A 192 -11.92 11.81 -9.26
CA TYR A 192 -11.40 11.66 -7.91
C TYR A 192 -11.47 13.00 -7.17
N ALA A 193 -11.74 12.95 -5.86
CA ALA A 193 -11.74 14.14 -5.02
C ALA A 193 -10.31 14.42 -4.52
N THR A 194 -9.79 15.62 -4.82
CA THR A 194 -8.46 16.06 -4.38
C THR A 194 -8.38 16.13 -2.85
N GLY A 195 -7.26 15.66 -2.29
CA GLY A 195 -6.92 15.78 -0.87
C GLY A 195 -7.24 14.54 -0.03
N LYS A 196 -8.06 13.61 -0.53
CA LYS A 196 -8.39 12.36 0.17
C LYS A 196 -7.14 11.53 0.47
N VAL A 197 -6.30 11.36 -0.56
CA VAL A 197 -5.11 10.54 -0.45
C VAL A 197 -4.07 11.22 0.44
N SER A 198 -3.94 12.55 0.31
CA SER A 198 -3.09 13.33 1.23
C SER A 198 -3.51 13.17 2.69
N LEU A 199 -4.81 13.19 2.99
CA LEU A 199 -5.34 13.01 4.34
C LEU A 199 -4.98 11.64 4.92
N PHE A 200 -5.05 10.58 4.10
CA PHE A 200 -4.62 9.23 4.51
C PHE A 200 -3.14 9.19 4.94
N PHE A 201 -2.24 9.81 4.18
CA PHE A 201 -0.82 9.83 4.54
C PHE A 201 -0.55 10.71 5.76
N ILE A 202 -1.21 11.87 5.89
CA ILE A 202 -1.10 12.73 7.07
C ILE A 202 -1.51 11.96 8.33
N TRP A 203 -2.63 11.24 8.28
CA TRP A 203 -3.09 10.41 9.40
C TRP A 203 -2.05 9.38 9.83
N ASN A 204 -1.49 8.62 8.89
CA ASN A 204 -0.45 7.63 9.20
C ASN A 204 0.82 8.29 9.77
N GLY A 205 1.16 9.50 9.32
CA GLY A 205 2.21 10.31 9.91
C GLY A 205 1.95 10.66 11.38
N ILE A 206 0.72 11.08 11.70
CA ILE A 206 0.28 11.36 13.07
C ILE A 206 0.39 10.09 13.93
N VAL A 207 -0.10 8.95 13.45
CA VAL A 207 -0.02 7.66 14.16
C VAL A 207 1.43 7.30 14.50
N ILE A 208 2.39 7.51 13.60
CA ILE A 208 3.81 7.24 13.86
C ILE A 208 4.42 8.24 14.84
N VAL A 209 4.02 9.51 14.80
CA VAL A 209 4.46 10.50 15.80
C VAL A 209 3.93 10.13 17.19
N LEU A 210 2.65 9.75 17.28
CA LEU A 210 2.05 9.27 18.52
C LEU A 210 2.75 7.99 19.03
N GLU A 211 3.08 7.06 18.13
CA GLU A 211 3.87 5.87 18.47
C GLU A 211 5.24 6.25 19.08
N GLN A 212 5.88 7.31 18.61
CA GLN A 212 7.17 7.74 19.15
C GLN A 212 7.06 8.42 20.52
N ILE A 213 5.94 9.11 20.77
CA ILE A 213 5.67 9.77 22.05
C ILE A 213 5.26 8.74 23.11
N PHE A 214 4.33 7.85 22.76
CA PHE A 214 3.70 6.92 23.71
C PHE A 214 4.27 5.49 23.67
N GLY A 215 5.05 5.12 22.66
CA GLY A 215 5.57 3.76 22.50
C GLY A 215 6.55 3.33 23.59
N GLY A 216 7.05 4.28 24.38
CA GLY A 216 7.85 4.02 25.58
C GLY A 216 7.03 3.71 26.84
N SER A 217 5.71 3.93 26.82
CA SER A 217 4.84 3.68 27.98
C SER A 217 4.74 2.19 28.30
N PHE A 218 4.55 1.87 29.59
CA PHE A 218 4.47 0.51 30.10
C PHE A 218 3.46 -0.37 29.33
N ILE A 219 2.28 0.18 29.02
CA ILE A 219 1.23 -0.54 28.27
C ILE A 219 1.75 -1.03 26.91
N PHE A 220 2.39 -0.16 26.13
CA PHE A 220 2.87 -0.53 24.80
C PHE A 220 4.07 -1.47 24.85
N GLN A 221 4.93 -1.36 25.86
CA GLN A 221 6.02 -2.33 26.06
C GLN A 221 5.49 -3.71 26.47
N TRP A 222 4.51 -3.74 27.37
CA TRP A 222 3.84 -4.97 27.79
C TRP A 222 3.13 -5.65 26.61
N LEU A 223 2.35 -4.90 25.82
CA LEU A 223 1.68 -5.41 24.61
C LEU A 223 2.69 -6.00 23.61
N ARG A 224 3.87 -5.39 23.45
CA ARG A 224 4.90 -5.90 22.54
C ARG A 224 5.43 -7.28 22.93
N VAL A 225 5.55 -7.56 24.22
CA VAL A 225 6.07 -8.82 24.77
C VAL A 225 4.99 -9.89 24.79
N VAL A 226 3.77 -9.55 25.20
CA VAL A 226 2.69 -10.52 25.45
C VAL A 226 1.98 -10.94 24.17
N LEU A 227 1.77 -10.02 23.23
CA LEU A 227 0.98 -10.33 22.04
C LEU A 227 1.77 -11.11 20.97
N PRO A 228 1.18 -12.17 20.37
CA PRO A 228 1.70 -12.82 19.17
C PRO A 228 1.90 -11.85 18.01
N SER A 229 2.80 -12.18 17.08
CA SER A 229 3.11 -11.33 15.91
C SER A 229 1.88 -10.95 15.10
N THR A 230 1.00 -11.92 14.82
CA THR A 230 -0.22 -11.71 14.02
C THR A 230 -1.18 -10.72 14.69
N MET A 231 -1.36 -10.80 16.02
CA MET A 231 -2.21 -9.87 16.74
C MET A 231 -1.63 -8.45 16.73
N LYS A 232 -0.31 -8.32 16.88
CA LYS A 232 0.36 -7.01 16.74
C LYS A 232 0.14 -6.43 15.35
N THR A 233 0.27 -7.23 14.31
CA THR A 233 0.03 -6.75 12.95
C THR A 233 -1.43 -6.37 12.73
N ALA A 234 -2.39 -7.14 13.25
CA ALA A 234 -3.80 -6.79 13.17
C ALA A 234 -4.07 -5.42 13.84
N LEU A 235 -3.51 -5.17 15.03
CA LEU A 235 -3.61 -3.87 15.70
C LEU A 235 -2.98 -2.74 14.89
N VAL A 236 -1.82 -2.98 14.26
CA VAL A 236 -1.17 -1.99 13.38
C VAL A 236 -2.05 -1.69 12.17
N ILE A 237 -2.59 -2.70 11.50
CA ILE A 237 -3.50 -2.52 10.35
C ILE A 237 -4.75 -1.73 10.77
N LEU A 238 -5.32 -2.04 11.94
CA LEU A 238 -6.46 -1.31 12.48
C LEU A 238 -6.20 0.18 12.74
N THR A 239 -4.94 0.62 12.86
CA THR A 239 -4.65 2.06 12.94
C THR A 239 -4.85 2.78 11.61
N ALA A 240 -4.74 2.09 10.48
CA ALA A 240 -4.92 2.66 9.14
C ALA A 240 -6.30 2.33 8.54
N LEU A 241 -6.89 1.20 8.92
CA LEU A 241 -8.09 0.63 8.30
C LEU A 241 -9.33 1.54 8.29
N PRO A 242 -9.66 2.30 9.36
CA PRO A 242 -10.82 3.19 9.36
C PRO A 242 -10.78 4.22 8.23
N LEU A 243 -9.58 4.70 7.90
CA LEU A 243 -9.34 5.72 6.88
C LEU A 243 -8.77 5.15 5.58
N ALA A 244 -8.66 3.82 5.44
CA ALA A 244 -8.08 3.20 4.25
C ALA A 244 -8.92 3.46 2.99
N HIS A 245 -10.23 3.63 3.11
CA HIS A 245 -11.13 4.03 2.02
C HIS A 245 -10.67 5.32 1.29
N LEU A 246 -10.03 6.24 2.00
CA LEU A 246 -9.46 7.46 1.40
C LEU A 246 -8.36 7.17 0.36
N PHE A 247 -7.73 6.00 0.44
CA PHE A 247 -6.73 5.52 -0.51
C PHE A 247 -7.29 4.44 -1.43
N THR A 248 -8.09 3.50 -0.91
CA THR A 248 -8.52 2.31 -1.65
C THR A 248 -9.89 2.45 -2.32
N GLY A 249 -10.71 3.41 -1.90
CA GLY A 249 -12.08 3.60 -2.39
C GLY A 249 -12.13 3.89 -3.89
N ASP A 250 -11.24 4.78 -4.37
CA ASP A 250 -11.20 5.18 -5.77
C ASP A 250 -10.91 4.01 -6.71
N TRP A 251 -10.08 3.05 -6.30
CA TRP A 251 -9.80 1.84 -7.09
C TRP A 251 -11.04 0.94 -7.24
N THR A 252 -11.90 0.93 -6.23
CA THR A 252 -13.11 0.11 -6.22
C THR A 252 -14.18 0.74 -7.12
N GLU A 253 -14.37 2.06 -7.02
CA GLU A 253 -15.39 2.79 -7.77
C GLU A 253 -15.01 3.06 -9.23
N SER A 254 -13.74 3.31 -9.52
CA SER A 254 -13.23 3.48 -10.89
C SER A 254 -13.25 2.20 -11.72
N ASN A 255 -13.79 1.10 -11.18
CA ASN A 255 -13.79 -0.22 -11.78
C ASN A 255 -12.38 -0.77 -12.08
N TYR A 256 -11.32 -0.22 -11.47
CA TYR A 256 -9.94 -0.65 -11.71
C TYR A 256 -9.77 -2.16 -11.55
N PHE A 257 -10.32 -2.75 -10.48
CA PHE A 257 -10.23 -4.20 -10.28
C PHE A 257 -11.00 -5.02 -11.31
N LYS A 258 -12.11 -4.50 -11.86
CA LYS A 258 -12.83 -5.15 -12.97
C LYS A 258 -11.98 -5.15 -14.23
N HIS A 259 -11.35 -4.03 -14.57
CA HIS A 259 -10.43 -3.95 -15.70
C HIS A 259 -9.19 -4.82 -15.51
N TYR A 260 -8.65 -4.86 -14.29
CA TYR A 260 -7.54 -5.73 -13.92
C TYR A 260 -7.90 -7.22 -14.08
N ALA A 261 -9.13 -7.61 -13.72
CA ALA A 261 -9.63 -8.97 -13.84
C ALA A 261 -9.69 -9.49 -15.30
N ILE A 262 -9.84 -8.60 -16.30
CA ILE A 262 -9.85 -8.99 -17.73
C ILE A 262 -8.55 -9.70 -18.13
N GLY A 263 -7.42 -9.28 -17.56
CA GLY A 263 -6.11 -9.86 -17.84
C GLY A 263 -5.77 -11.09 -17.00
N MET A 264 -6.68 -11.56 -16.15
CA MET A 264 -6.42 -12.63 -15.18
C MET A 264 -7.30 -13.86 -15.44
N PRO A 265 -6.81 -15.08 -15.14
CA PRO A 265 -7.64 -16.27 -15.22
C PRO A 265 -8.65 -16.25 -14.06
N ILE A 266 -9.91 -15.90 -14.34
CA ILE A 266 -10.96 -15.81 -13.32
C ILE A 266 -11.63 -17.17 -13.11
N ILE A 267 -11.81 -17.55 -11.85
CA ILE A 267 -12.58 -18.74 -11.46
C ILE A 267 -14.04 -18.31 -11.36
N VAL A 268 -14.87 -18.76 -12.28
CA VAL A 268 -16.32 -18.52 -12.27
C VAL A 268 -17.06 -19.74 -11.75
N LYS A 269 -18.07 -19.51 -10.91
CA LYS A 269 -19.01 -20.56 -10.52
C LYS A 269 -19.96 -20.81 -11.70
N LEU A 270 -19.86 -21.98 -12.33
CA LEU A 270 -20.85 -22.42 -13.31
C LEU A 270 -22.14 -22.74 -12.54
N SER A 271 -23.17 -21.93 -12.73
CA SER A 271 -24.52 -22.15 -12.20
C SER A 271 -25.27 -23.19 -13.00
#